data_AF-A0A5Q2RI62-F1
#
_entry.id   AF-A0A5Q2RI62-F1
#
_cell.length_a   1.000
_cell.length_b   1.000
_cell.length_c   1.000
_cell.angle_alpha   90.00
_cell.angle_beta   90.00
_cell.angle_gamma   90.00
#
_symmetry.space_group_name_H-M   'P 1'
#
loop_
_entity.id
_entity.type
_entity.pdbx_description
1 polymer ?
#
loop_
_entity_poly.entity_id
_entity_poly.type
_entity_poly.pdbx_seq_one_letter_code
_entity_poly.pdbx_strand_id
1 'polypeptide(L)' 'MTTLTPSMIPDLFSPEVTADPHPAYARLRDLGPVYDERNDVWLLARHPDVLDALHRPTVFSSER' A
#
# COMPACT_ATOMS: atom_id res chain seq x y z
N MET A 1 4.88 12.50 13.25
CA MET A 1 4.51 11.89 11.96
C MET A 1 5.77 11.78 11.14
N THR A 2 6.25 10.57 10.88
CA THR A 2 7.47 10.36 10.08
C THR A 2 7.10 10.49 8.61
N THR A 3 7.54 11.57 7.97
CA THR A 3 7.39 11.76 6.52
C THR A 3 8.37 10.84 5.80
N LEU A 4 7.87 9.83 5.10
CA LEU A 4 8.65 8.99 4.19
C LEU A 4 8.74 9.71 2.85
N THR A 5 9.95 9.92 2.34
CA THR A 5 10.20 10.58 1.04
C THR A 5 9.60 9.75 -0.11
N PRO A 6 8.94 10.36 -1.12
CA PRO A 6 8.22 9.62 -2.18
C PRO A 6 9.09 8.68 -3.04
N SER A 7 10.41 8.89 -3.10
CA SER A 7 11.34 8.01 -3.85
C SER A 7 11.55 6.61 -3.23
N MET A 8 10.85 6.27 -2.15
CA MET A 8 11.03 5.02 -1.39
C MET A 8 9.90 4.00 -1.56
N ILE A 9 8.79 4.39 -2.17
CA ILE A 9 7.58 3.56 -2.36
C ILE A 9 7.67 2.86 -3.73
N PRO A 10 7.58 1.51 -3.79
CA PRO A 10 7.52 0.79 -5.06
C PRO A 10 6.29 1.17 -5.89
N ASP A 11 6.46 1.38 -7.19
CA ASP A 11 5.33 1.57 -8.11
C ASP A 11 4.66 0.24 -8.43
N LEU A 12 3.54 -0.03 -7.77
CA LEU A 12 2.77 -1.26 -7.94
C LEU A 12 2.16 -1.44 -9.33
N PHE A 13 2.09 -0.38 -10.13
CA PHE A 13 1.51 -0.41 -11.47
C PHE A 13 2.57 -0.45 -12.58
N SER A 14 3.85 -0.55 -12.22
CA SER A 14 4.94 -0.72 -13.18
C SER A 14 4.96 -2.14 -13.78
N PRO A 15 5.39 -2.29 -15.05
CA PRO A 15 5.63 -3.61 -15.65
C PRO A 15 6.62 -4.46 -14.85
N GLU A 16 7.65 -3.83 -14.27
CA GLU A 16 8.69 -4.50 -13.51
C GLU A 16 8.13 -5.12 -12.21
N VAL A 17 7.32 -4.38 -11.46
CA VAL A 17 6.65 -4.91 -10.26
C VAL A 17 5.55 -5.90 -10.63
N THR A 18 4.89 -5.72 -11.77
CA THR A 18 3.92 -6.70 -12.26
C THR A 18 4.58 -8.04 -12.58
N ALA A 19 5.80 -8.03 -13.11
CA ALA A 19 6.56 -9.24 -13.44
C ALA A 19 7.08 -9.98 -12.20
N ASP A 20 7.53 -9.25 -11.17
CA ASP A 20 7.91 -9.80 -9.87
C ASP A 20 7.44 -8.91 -8.70
N PRO A 21 6.24 -9.17 -8.14
CA PRO A 21 5.63 -8.26 -7.16
C PRO A 21 6.13 -8.48 -5.72
N HIS A 22 6.71 -9.64 -5.42
CA HIS A 22 7.04 -10.03 -4.04
C HIS A 22 8.08 -9.10 -3.38
N PRO A 23 9.14 -8.64 -4.08
CA PRO A 23 10.07 -7.66 -3.53
C PRO A 23 9.39 -6.32 -3.17
N ALA A 24 8.47 -5.85 -4.02
CA ALA A 24 7.72 -4.63 -3.75
C ALA A 24 6.82 -4.79 -2.51
N TYR A 25 6.11 -5.91 -2.39
CA TYR A 25 5.29 -6.19 -1.21
C TYR A 25 6.10 -6.32 0.07
N ALA A 26 7.31 -6.90 0.01
CA ALA A 26 8.19 -6.98 1.17
C ALA A 26 8.56 -5.58 1.68
N ARG A 27 8.95 -4.68 0.76
CA ARG A 27 9.28 -3.30 1.12
C ARG A 27 8.07 -2.53 1.68
N LEU A 28 6.89 -2.70 1.09
CA LEU A 28 5.66 -2.08 1.62
C LEU A 28 5.32 -2.59 3.02
N ARG A 29 5.54 -3.89 3.30
CA ARG A 29 5.37 -4.43 4.66
C ARG A 29 6.37 -3.83 5.64
N ASP A 30 7.60 -3.53 5.24
CA ASP A 30 8.56 -2.88 6.15
C ASP A 30 8.17 -1.43 6.45
N LEU A 31 7.69 -0.70 5.44
CA LEU A 31 7.27 0.70 5.56
C LEU A 31 5.98 0.87 6.38
N GLY A 32 5.05 -0.10 6.31
CA GLY A 32 3.70 0.03 6.89
C GLY A 32 2.74 0.77 5.95
N PRO A 33 1.61 1.30 6.44
CA PRO A 33 0.68 2.09 5.64
C PRO A 33 1.36 3.32 5.03
N VAL A 34 1.32 3.43 3.71
CA VAL A 34 1.92 4.56 2.97
C VAL A 34 0.93 5.15 1.99
N TYR A 35 1.01 6.47 1.80
CA TYR A 35 0.29 7.16 0.74
C TYR A 35 1.21 7.27 -0.47
N ASP A 36 0.74 6.76 -1.60
CA ASP A 36 1.43 6.83 -2.89
C ASP A 36 0.89 8.02 -3.68
N GLU A 37 1.63 9.13 -3.63
CA GLU A 37 1.30 10.38 -4.33
C GLU A 37 1.22 10.20 -5.85
N ARG A 38 1.96 9.24 -6.42
CA ARG A 38 1.98 9.04 -7.87
C ARG A 38 0.65 8.49 -8.38
N ASN A 39 0.05 7.61 -7.61
CA ASN A 39 -1.18 6.90 -7.99
C ASN A 39 -2.41 7.41 -7.20
N ASP A 40 -2.23 8.37 -6.30
CA ASP A 40 -3.27 8.96 -5.43
C ASP A 40 -4.03 7.92 -4.61
N VAL A 41 -3.30 6.99 -3.99
CA VAL A 41 -3.88 5.89 -3.21
C VAL A 41 -3.13 5.62 -1.91
N TRP A 42 -3.86 5.10 -0.92
CA TRP A 42 -3.26 4.48 0.27
C TRP A 42 -2.96 3.01 0.01
N LEU A 43 -1.74 2.58 0.37
CA LEU A 43 -1.28 1.20 0.24
C LEU A 43 -1.19 0.53 1.61
N LEU A 44 -1.87 -0.60 1.76
CA LEU A 44 -1.86 -1.46 2.94
C LEU A 44 -1.33 -2.83 2.54
N ALA A 45 -0.13 -3.21 3.00
CA ALA A 45 0.52 -4.46 2.63
C ALA A 45 0.70 -5.44 3.81
N ARG A 46 0.55 -4.99 5.05
CA ARG A 46 0.64 -5.86 6.22
C ARG A 46 -0.69 -6.56 6.44
N HIS A 47 -0.62 -7.87 6.67
CA HIS A 47 -1.79 -8.69 6.98
C HIS A 47 -2.72 -8.11 8.07
N PRO A 48 -2.23 -7.66 9.24
CA PRO A 48 -3.11 -7.07 10.25
C PRO A 48 -3.82 -5.79 9.77
N ASP A 49 -3.14 -4.93 9.03
CA ASP A 49 -3.72 -3.67 8.54
C ASP A 49 -4.81 -3.92 7.48
N VAL A 50 -4.58 -4.91 6.60
CA VAL A 50 -5.56 -5.33 5.60
C VAL A 50 -6.78 -5.95 6.28
N LEU A 51 -6.60 -6.83 7.27
CA LEU A 51 -7.73 -7.42 8.00
C LEU A 51 -8.53 -6.38 8.79
N ASP A 52 -7.89 -5.39 9.41
CA ASP A 52 -8.60 -4.31 10.11
C ASP A 52 -9.47 -3.52 9.13
N ALA A 53 -8.92 -3.15 7.97
CA ALA A 53 -9.67 -2.42 6.94
C ALA A 53 -10.87 -3.23 6.43
N LEU A 54 -10.67 -4.52 6.13
CA LEU A 54 -11.73 -5.41 5.62
C LEU A 54 -12.87 -5.63 6.64
N HIS A 55 -12.58 -5.60 7.94
CA HIS A 55 -13.59 -5.77 8.98
C HIS A 55 -14.32 -4.47 9.38
N ARG A 56 -13.98 -3.33 8.77
CA ARG A 56 -14.54 -2.00 9.11
C ARG A 56 -15.24 -1.34 7.92
N PRO A 57 -16.31 -1.95 7.35
CA PRO A 57 -16.98 -1.45 6.15
C PRO A 57 -17.66 -0.08 6.33
N THR A 58 -17.96 0.33 7.58
CA THR A 58 -18.47 1.67 7.89
C THR A 58 -17.41 2.77 7.78
N VAL A 59 -16.13 2.40 7.74
CA VAL A 59 -14.97 3.30 7.58
C VAL A 59 -14.36 3.14 6.20
N PHE A 60 -14.18 1.90 5.75
CA PHE A 60 -13.63 1.55 4.43
C PHE A 60 -14.74 0.93 3.57
N SER A 61 -15.47 1.80 2.87
CA SER A 61 -16.56 1.39 1.99
C SER A 61 -16.05 0.70 0.72
N SER A 62 -16.82 -0.25 0.20
CA SER A 62 -16.64 -0.80 -1.16
C SER A 62 -17.65 -0.22 -2.17
N GLU A 63 -18.59 0.60 -1.71
CA GLU A 63 -19.53 1.33 -2.55
C GLU A 63 -18.85 2.57 -3.17
N ARG A 64 -19.26 2.92 -4.40
CA ARG A 64 -18.79 4.10 -5.13
C ARG A 64 -19.53 5.37 -4.74
#